data_AF-A0A847XCB5-F1
#
_entry.id   AF-A0A847XCB5-F1
#
_cell.length_a   1.000
_cell.length_b   1.000
_cell.length_c   1.000
_cell.angle_alpha   90.00
_cell.angle_beta   90.00
_cell.angle_gamma   90.00
#
_symmetry.space_group_name_H-M   'P 1'
#
loop_
_entity.id
_entity.type
_entity.pdbx_description
1 polymer ?
#
loop_
_entity_poly.entity_id
_entity_poly.type
_entity_poly.pdbx_seq_one_letter_code
_entity_poly.pdbx_strand_id
1 'polypeptide(L)'
;MNKPLAHIVRPKTIDDVVGQTHLLGDNKVLRNMVENQKISSMIFFGPPGTGKTSVAMAIANSLGRPYRIFNAVSDNKKKLDQLFEEAKLSNGLVVIIDEVHRMNKGIQDALLPQLESGLITMIGATTANPYFSINP
;
A
#
# COMPACT_ATOMS: atom_id res chain seq x y z
N MET A 1 -9.78 -24.96 -0.91
CA MET A 1 -10.69 -23.94 -1.47
C MET A 1 -9.99 -23.28 -2.65
N ASN A 2 -10.60 -23.27 -3.84
CA ASN A 2 -10.04 -22.56 -5.00
C ASN A 2 -10.06 -21.06 -4.72
N LYS A 3 -8.89 -20.41 -4.81
CA LYS A 3 -8.84 -18.93 -4.76
C LYS A 3 -9.55 -18.37 -6.01
N PRO A 4 -10.29 -17.26 -5.89
CA PRO A 4 -10.91 -16.61 -7.05
C PRO A 4 -9.87 -16.28 -8.13
N LEU A 5 -10.25 -16.39 -9.41
CA LEU A 5 -9.35 -16.11 -10.54
C LEU A 5 -8.71 -14.73 -10.42
N ALA A 6 -9.49 -13.73 -10.01
CA ALA A 6 -9.02 -12.37 -9.77
C ALA A 6 -7.87 -12.25 -8.76
N HIS A 7 -7.70 -13.22 -7.86
CA HIS A 7 -6.55 -13.29 -6.96
C HIS A 7 -5.35 -14.00 -7.61
N ILE A 8 -5.60 -14.99 -8.47
CA ILE A 8 -4.56 -15.78 -9.15
C ILE A 8 -3.85 -14.94 -10.20
N VAL A 9 -4.59 -14.13 -10.95
CA VAL A 9 -4.07 -13.32 -12.06
C VAL A 9 -3.56 -11.93 -11.62
N ARG A 10 -3.38 -11.70 -10.31
CA ARG A 10 -2.85 -10.42 -9.84
C ARG A 10 -1.42 -10.22 -10.38
N PRO A 11 -1.08 -8.99 -10.81
CA PRO A 11 0.28 -8.68 -11.25
C PRO A 11 1.26 -8.97 -10.11
N LYS A 12 2.40 -9.58 -10.44
CA LYS A 12 3.45 -9.87 -9.46
C LYS A 12 4.43 -8.72 -9.39
N THR A 13 4.75 -8.13 -10.53
CA THR A 13 5.68 -7.00 -10.67
C THR A 13 4.97 -5.83 -11.35
N ILE A 14 5.61 -4.65 -11.35
CA ILE A 14 5.06 -3.48 -12.05
C ILE A 14 4.97 -3.67 -13.57
N ASP A 15 5.76 -4.58 -14.14
CA ASP A 15 5.72 -4.93 -15.56
C ASP A 15 4.46 -5.73 -15.94
N ASP A 16 3.88 -6.44 -14.96
CA ASP A 16 2.65 -7.22 -15.15
C ASP A 16 1.39 -6.34 -15.09
N VAL A 17 1.51 -5.07 -14.71
CA VAL A 17 0.37 -4.17 -14.55
C VAL A 17 -0.14 -3.73 -15.92
N VAL A 18 -1.36 -4.16 -16.24
CA VAL A 18 -2.06 -3.70 -17.44
C VAL A 18 -2.68 -2.32 -17.20
N GLY A 19 -2.28 -1.33 -18.01
CA GLY A 19 -2.74 0.06 -17.90
C GLY A 19 -1.87 0.90 -16.98
N GLN A 20 -2.42 2.00 -16.44
CA GLN A 20 -1.71 2.94 -15.55
C GLN A 20 -0.36 3.46 -16.14
N THR A 21 -0.25 3.53 -17.46
CA THR A 21 0.99 3.91 -18.17
C THR A 21 1.45 5.33 -17.87
N HIS A 22 0.54 6.20 -17.43
CA HIS A 22 0.87 7.54 -16.97
C HIS A 22 1.64 7.55 -15.63
N LEU A 23 1.59 6.46 -14.85
CA LEU A 23 2.33 6.29 -13.59
C LEU A 23 3.48 5.29 -13.69
N LEU A 24 3.30 4.20 -14.46
CA LEU A 24 4.21 3.05 -14.53
C LEU A 24 4.94 2.90 -15.86
N GLY A 25 4.63 3.73 -16.86
CA GLY A 25 5.36 3.76 -18.11
C GLY A 25 6.78 4.31 -17.95
N ASP A 26 7.54 4.29 -19.05
CA ASP A 26 8.92 4.75 -19.06
C ASP A 26 9.06 6.19 -18.56
N ASN A 27 10.06 6.42 -17.71
CA ASN A 27 10.35 7.70 -17.08
C ASN A 27 9.19 8.28 -16.24
N LYS A 28 8.22 7.46 -15.81
CA LYS A 28 7.11 7.91 -14.95
C LYS A 28 7.45 7.74 -13.47
N VAL A 29 6.73 8.50 -12.65
CA VAL A 29 7.03 8.66 -11.22
C VAL A 29 7.15 7.34 -10.46
N LEU A 30 6.18 6.42 -10.60
CA LEU A 30 6.20 5.16 -9.85
C LEU A 30 7.24 4.19 -10.41
N ARG A 31 7.43 4.17 -11.74
CA ARG A 31 8.51 3.39 -12.36
C ARG A 31 9.88 3.85 -11.85
N ASN A 32 10.16 5.15 -11.89
CA ASN A 32 11.42 5.71 -11.41
C ASN A 32 11.64 5.39 -9.93
N MET A 33 10.61 5.45 -9.09
CA MET A 33 10.71 5.06 -7.67
C MET A 33 11.14 3.60 -7.50
N VAL A 34 10.54 2.68 -8.26
CA VAL A 34 10.88 1.26 -8.23
C VAL A 34 12.30 1.01 -8.75
N GLU A 35 12.66 1.59 -9.88
CA GLU A 35 13.98 1.43 -10.50
C GLU A 35 15.11 1.98 -9.63
N ASN A 36 14.85 3.07 -8.91
CA ASN A 36 15.82 3.66 -7.98
C ASN A 36 15.79 3.06 -6.57
N GLN A 37 14.98 2.01 -6.32
CA GLN A 37 14.81 1.39 -5.00
C GLN A 37 14.40 2.38 -3.89
N LYS A 38 13.67 3.43 -4.26
CA LYS A 38 13.25 4.53 -3.39
C LYS A 38 11.73 4.68 -3.43
N ILE A 39 11.07 4.19 -2.39
CA ILE A 39 9.63 4.33 -2.21
C ILE A 39 9.33 5.21 -0.99
N SER A 40 8.32 6.06 -1.12
CA SER A 40 7.77 6.87 -0.04
C SER A 40 6.32 6.48 0.23
N SER A 41 5.81 6.81 1.41
CA SER A 41 4.39 6.62 1.72
C SER A 41 3.51 7.43 0.76
N MET A 42 2.41 6.82 0.30
CA MET A 42 1.53 7.41 -0.71
C MET A 42 0.09 6.92 -0.59
N ILE A 43 -0.83 7.60 -1.28
CA ILE A 43 -2.23 7.21 -1.37
C ILE A 43 -2.62 7.07 -2.84
N PHE A 44 -3.18 5.92 -3.21
CA PHE A 44 -3.84 5.67 -4.47
C PHE A 44 -5.32 5.96 -4.34
N PHE A 45 -5.79 6.88 -5.19
CA PHE A 45 -7.19 7.26 -5.29
C PHE A 45 -7.73 6.90 -6.68
N GLY A 46 -8.90 6.28 -6.73
CA GLY A 46 -9.62 6.04 -7.97
C GLY A 46 -10.77 5.06 -7.80
N PRO A 47 -11.58 4.86 -8.85
CA PRO A 47 -12.74 3.97 -8.82
C PRO A 47 -12.42 2.53 -8.34
N PRO A 48 -13.40 1.78 -7.84
CA PRO A 48 -13.20 0.35 -7.55
C PRO A 48 -12.78 -0.41 -8.82
N GLY A 49 -11.96 -1.45 -8.65
CA GLY A 49 -11.51 -2.29 -9.77
C GLY A 49 -10.36 -1.73 -10.61
N THR A 50 -9.85 -0.53 -10.35
CA THR A 50 -8.71 0.05 -11.10
C THR A 50 -7.33 -0.50 -10.75
N GLY A 51 -7.28 -1.53 -9.89
CA GLY A 51 -6.04 -2.21 -9.55
C GLY A 51 -5.18 -1.55 -8.47
N LYS A 52 -5.68 -0.56 -7.70
CA LYS A 52 -4.92 0.14 -6.64
C LYS A 52 -4.12 -0.80 -5.73
N THR A 53 -4.80 -1.76 -5.09
CA THR A 53 -4.17 -2.74 -4.19
C THR A 53 -3.21 -3.64 -4.96
N SER A 54 -3.57 -4.06 -6.18
CA SER A 54 -2.71 -4.85 -7.08
C SER A 54 -1.41 -4.13 -7.42
N VAL A 55 -1.48 -2.85 -7.77
CA VAL A 55 -0.31 -2.00 -8.05
C VAL A 55 0.56 -1.83 -6.81
N ALA A 56 -0.04 -1.61 -5.63
CA ALA A 56 0.71 -1.52 -4.39
C ALA A 56 1.52 -2.79 -4.07
N MET A 57 0.91 -3.98 -4.27
CA MET A 57 1.61 -5.26 -4.12
C MET A 57 2.70 -5.45 -5.17
N ALA A 58 2.41 -5.12 -6.43
CA ALA A 58 3.37 -5.20 -7.53
C ALA A 58 4.60 -4.32 -7.28
N ILE A 59 4.41 -3.11 -6.74
CA ILE A 59 5.50 -2.22 -6.34
C ILE A 59 6.35 -2.85 -5.24
N ALA A 60 5.73 -3.34 -4.16
CA ALA A 60 6.46 -3.95 -3.04
C ALA A 60 7.28 -5.17 -3.50
N ASN A 61 6.68 -6.04 -4.32
CA ASN A 61 7.37 -7.19 -4.91
C ASN A 61 8.53 -6.77 -5.83
N SER A 62 8.34 -5.76 -6.68
CA SER A 62 9.39 -5.26 -7.58
C SER A 62 10.57 -4.65 -6.82
N LEU A 63 10.32 -4.13 -5.61
CA LEU A 63 11.33 -3.64 -4.68
C LEU A 63 11.93 -4.74 -3.78
N GLY A 64 11.44 -5.98 -3.88
CA GLY A 64 11.83 -7.07 -2.96
C GLY A 64 11.52 -6.79 -1.49
N ARG A 65 10.58 -5.88 -1.19
CA ARG A 65 10.23 -5.49 0.18
C ARG A 65 9.09 -6.36 0.72
N PRO A 66 9.17 -6.84 1.98
CA PRO A 66 8.05 -7.50 2.61
C PRO A 66 6.88 -6.53 2.72
N TYR A 67 5.67 -7.05 2.54
CA TYR A 67 4.46 -6.26 2.69
C TYR A 67 3.34 -7.01 3.41
N ARG A 68 2.44 -6.24 4.00
CA ARG A 68 1.20 -6.73 4.62
C ARG A 68 0.03 -5.85 4.23
N ILE A 69 -1.16 -6.46 4.17
CA ILE A 69 -2.40 -5.75 3.90
C ILE A 69 -3.12 -5.50 5.23
N PHE A 70 -3.53 -4.26 5.42
CA PHE A 70 -4.35 -3.81 6.54
C PHE A 70 -5.66 -3.22 5.97
N ASN A 71 -6.80 -3.79 6.33
CA ASN A 71 -8.10 -3.27 5.93
C ASN A 71 -8.61 -2.32 7.02
N ALA A 72 -8.78 -1.04 6.69
CA ALA A 72 -9.14 -0.01 7.66
C ALA A 72 -10.53 -0.19 8.30
N VAL A 73 -11.39 -1.05 7.71
CA VAL A 73 -12.74 -1.33 8.20
C VAL A 73 -12.77 -2.53 9.15
N SER A 74 -12.08 -3.62 8.78
CA SER A 74 -12.17 -4.89 9.52
C SER A 74 -11.01 -5.13 10.48
N ASP A 75 -9.85 -4.51 10.26
CA ASP A 75 -8.68 -4.69 11.11
C ASP A 75 -8.64 -3.69 12.26
N ASN A 76 -7.98 -4.06 13.34
CA ASN A 76 -7.93 -3.30 14.59
C ASN A 76 -6.48 -2.98 15.01
N LYS A 77 -6.36 -2.21 16.09
CA LYS A 77 -5.07 -1.79 16.65
C LYS A 77 -4.15 -2.96 17.01
N LYS A 78 -4.69 -4.08 17.51
CA LYS A 78 -3.87 -5.26 17.83
C LYS A 78 -3.17 -5.83 16.60
N LYS A 79 -3.87 -5.89 15.45
CA LYS A 79 -3.23 -6.31 14.19
C LYS A 79 -2.15 -5.31 13.77
N LEU A 80 -2.41 -4.02 13.92
CA LEU A 80 -1.43 -2.99 13.61
C LEU A 80 -0.16 -3.13 14.47
N ASP A 81 -0.31 -3.39 15.77
CA ASP A 81 0.83 -3.62 16.68
C ASP A 81 1.67 -4.84 16.23
N GLN A 82 1.02 -5.91 15.76
CA GLN A 82 1.71 -7.07 15.19
C GLN A 82 2.51 -6.73 13.93
N LEU A 83 1.98 -5.84 13.07
CA LEU A 83 2.70 -5.36 11.88
C LEU A 83 3.94 -4.56 12.26
N PHE A 84 3.86 -3.76 13.33
CA PHE A 84 5.01 -3.00 13.82
C PHE A 84 6.12 -3.90 14.35
N GLU A 85 5.78 -4.96 15.09
CA GLU A 85 6.77 -5.95 15.52
C GLU A 85 7.40 -6.68 14.33
N GLU A 86 6.61 -7.06 13.32
CA GLU A 86 7.13 -7.67 12.09
C GLU A 86 8.08 -6.72 11.34
N ALA A 87 7.75 -5.42 11.28
CA ALA A 87 8.56 -4.41 10.63
C ALA A 87 9.91 -4.22 11.32
N LYS A 88 9.96 -4.28 12.66
CA LYS A 88 11.21 -4.21 13.43
C LYS A 88 12.13 -5.38 13.09
N LEU A 89 11.57 -6.59 12.99
CA LEU A 89 12.33 -7.80 12.65
C LEU A 89 12.83 -7.79 11.21
N SER A 90 12.09 -7.14 10.30
CA SER A 90 12.39 -7.10 8.86
C SER A 90 13.17 -5.85 8.44
N ASN A 91 13.55 -4.98 9.38
CA ASN A 91 14.17 -3.67 9.12
C ASN A 91 13.37 -2.80 8.12
N GLY A 92 12.04 -2.80 8.29
CA GLY A 92 11.10 -2.08 7.44
C GLY A 92 10.00 -2.95 6.88
N LEU A 93 8.80 -2.39 6.69
CA LEU A 93 7.66 -3.10 6.10
C LEU A 93 6.81 -2.16 5.24
N VAL A 94 6.36 -2.63 4.08
CA VAL A 94 5.33 -1.94 3.31
C VAL A 94 3.95 -2.34 3.85
N VAL A 95 3.17 -1.39 4.34
CA VAL A 95 1.81 -1.62 4.82
C VAL A 95 0.83 -1.05 3.80
N ILE A 96 0.13 -1.94 3.11
CA ILE A 96 -0.90 -1.59 2.13
C ILE A 96 -2.21 -1.45 2.89
N ILE A 97 -2.74 -0.23 2.95
CA ILE A 97 -3.97 0.07 3.70
C ILE A 97 -5.14 0.18 2.74
N ASP A 98 -6.06 -0.76 2.80
CA ASP A 98 -7.28 -0.74 1.99
C ASP A 98 -8.38 0.07 2.67
N GLU A 99 -9.17 0.78 1.86
CA GLU A 99 -10.21 1.71 2.31
C GLU A 99 -9.69 2.73 3.34
N VAL A 100 -8.50 3.30 3.09
CA VAL A 100 -7.78 4.20 4.03
C VAL A 100 -8.65 5.36 4.53
N HIS A 101 -9.63 5.80 3.75
CA HIS A 101 -10.60 6.85 4.12
C HIS A 101 -11.56 6.46 5.27
N ARG A 102 -11.65 5.17 5.62
CA ARG A 102 -12.46 4.67 6.74
C ARG A 102 -11.65 4.47 8.03
N MET A 103 -10.37 4.79 8.00
CA MET A 103 -9.50 4.62 9.15
C MET A 103 -9.89 5.55 10.30
N ASN A 104 -10.05 4.98 11.49
CA ASN A 104 -10.31 5.78 12.69
C ASN A 104 -9.05 6.53 13.16
N LYS A 105 -9.26 7.61 13.92
CA LYS A 105 -8.19 8.47 14.44
C LYS A 105 -7.16 7.70 15.28
N GLY A 106 -7.59 6.74 16.09
CA GLY A 106 -6.68 5.95 16.93
C GLY A 106 -5.68 5.09 16.15
N ILE A 107 -6.06 4.60 14.95
CA ILE A 107 -5.16 3.89 14.05
C ILE A 107 -4.21 4.88 13.35
N GLN A 108 -4.72 6.06 12.93
CA GLN A 108 -3.89 7.12 12.32
C GLN A 108 -2.78 7.58 13.29
N ASP A 109 -3.16 7.92 14.52
CA ASP A 109 -2.24 8.37 15.58
C ASP A 109 -1.19 7.30 15.90
N ALA A 110 -1.55 6.01 15.82
CA ALA A 110 -0.63 4.90 16.04
C ALA A 110 0.34 4.68 14.85
N LEU A 111 -0.09 4.96 13.62
CA LEU A 111 0.73 4.82 12.42
C LEU A 111 1.78 5.94 12.30
N LEU A 112 1.43 7.17 12.67
CA LEU A 112 2.23 8.36 12.38
C LEU A 112 3.71 8.25 12.84
N PRO A 113 4.03 7.83 14.08
CA PRO A 113 5.42 7.72 14.52
C PRO A 113 6.22 6.66 13.73
N GLN A 114 5.54 5.63 13.23
CA GLN A 114 6.18 4.55 12.47
C GLN A 114 6.43 4.95 11.01
N LEU A 115 5.62 5.87 10.47
CA LEU A 115 5.85 6.48 9.16
C LEU A 115 7.01 7.47 9.23
N GLU A 116 7.04 8.33 10.25
CA GLU A 116 8.09 9.34 10.45
C GLU A 116 9.47 8.72 10.68
N SER A 117 9.55 7.63 11.44
CA SER A 117 10.79 6.87 11.65
C SER A 117 11.24 6.06 10.42
N GLY A 118 10.39 5.93 9.41
CA GLY A 118 10.65 5.09 8.24
C GLY A 118 10.54 3.59 8.49
N LEU A 119 10.11 3.16 9.69
CA LEU A 119 9.87 1.75 10.01
C LEU A 119 8.79 1.16 9.09
N ILE A 120 7.77 1.96 8.76
CA ILE A 120 6.69 1.59 7.87
C ILE A 120 6.69 2.49 6.64
N THR A 121 6.54 1.89 5.47
CA THR A 121 6.12 2.61 4.25
C THR A 121 4.65 2.29 3.99
N MET A 122 3.78 3.29 4.00
CA MET A 122 2.35 3.08 3.80
C MET A 122 1.94 3.31 2.35
N ILE A 123 1.15 2.39 1.77
CA ILE A 123 0.44 2.64 0.51
C ILE A 123 -1.06 2.52 0.78
N GLY A 124 -1.74 3.66 0.90
CA GLY A 124 -3.19 3.70 1.10
C GLY A 124 -3.95 3.53 -0.21
N ALA A 125 -5.04 2.78 -0.24
CA ALA A 125 -5.95 2.67 -1.37
C ALA A 125 -7.34 3.19 -0.95
N THR A 126 -7.91 4.09 -1.75
CA THR A 126 -9.24 4.67 -1.49
C THR A 126 -10.04 4.86 -2.76
N THR A 127 -11.36 4.72 -2.64
CA THR A 127 -12.36 5.11 -3.63
C THR A 127 -12.96 6.49 -3.34
N ALA A 128 -12.79 7.00 -2.12
CA ALA A 128 -13.21 8.33 -1.70
C ALA A 128 -12.07 9.35 -1.91
N ASN A 129 -12.44 10.60 -2.18
CA ASN A 129 -11.47 11.68 -2.36
C ASN A 129 -10.65 11.86 -1.07
N PRO A 130 -9.31 11.68 -1.12
CA PRO A 130 -8.46 11.71 0.07
C PRO A 130 -8.46 13.07 0.78
N TYR A 131 -8.63 14.17 0.04
CA TYR A 131 -8.63 15.53 0.61
C TYR A 131 -9.76 15.79 1.61
N PHE A 132 -10.86 15.03 1.54
CA PHE A 132 -12.00 15.20 2.44
C PHE A 132 -12.08 14.13 3.53
N SER A 133 -11.29 13.07 3.43
CA SER A 133 -11.55 11.83 4.15
C SER A 133 -10.34 11.28 4.92
N ILE A 134 -9.20 11.95 4.80
CA ILE A 134 -8.00 11.66 5.58
C ILE A 134 -7.68 12.95 6.33
N ASN A 135 -7.53 12.85 7.65
CA ASN A 135 -7.17 14.01 8.46
C ASN A 135 -5.77 14.50 8.05
N PRO A 136 -5.55 15.82 7.96
CA PRO A 136 -4.21 16.37 7.75
C PRO A 136 -3.27 16.03 8.91
#